data_AF-A0A7C3LW37-F1
#
_entry.id   AF-A0A7C3LW37-F1
#
_cell.length_a   1.000
_cell.length_b   1.000
_cell.length_c   1.000
_cell.angle_alpha   90.00
_cell.angle_beta   90.00
_cell.angle_gamma   90.00
#
_symmetry.space_group_name_H-M   'P 1'
#
loop_
_entity.id
_entity.type
_entity.pdbx_description
1 polymer ?
#
loop_
_entity_poly.entity_id
_entity_poly.type
_entity_poly.pdbx_seq_one_letter_code
_entity_poly.pdbx_strand_id
1 'polypeptide(L)'
;MNQSGNQEEPRPEKPAEEDLPGQEEAPQRGYVPGICNLEMKGRIIRAVGAFVGFVAVIIYNENWRLLLVHPVPYFLGMVLLSSLTAMTFLQSFLSFCVVDAFLGRVLVGKELIKVSAEDHLKDRRRAFLIVTASFVLGLFFSALLLIEELDRSIR
;
A
#
# COMPACT_ATOMS: atom_id res chain seq x y z
N MET A 1 -73.73 4.01 -20.83
CA MET A 1 -72.27 4.08 -21.09
C MET A 1 -71.67 4.97 -20.02
N ASN A 2 -71.11 4.34 -18.98
CA ASN A 2 -70.40 4.99 -17.88
C ASN A 2 -68.92 5.13 -18.27
N GLN A 3 -68.32 6.30 -18.06
CA GLN A 3 -66.89 6.39 -17.74
C GLN A 3 -66.70 7.41 -16.61
N SER A 4 -66.39 6.85 -15.44
CA SER A 4 -65.99 7.52 -14.22
C SER A 4 -64.53 7.96 -14.34
N GLY A 5 -64.22 9.17 -13.89
CA GLY A 5 -62.84 9.64 -13.74
C GLY A 5 -62.08 8.79 -12.72
N ASN A 6 -60.83 8.46 -13.05
CA ASN A 6 -59.87 7.94 -12.09
C ASN A 6 -58.98 9.10 -11.65
N GLN A 7 -59.00 9.37 -10.34
CA GLN A 7 -58.05 10.22 -9.64
C GLN A 7 -56.67 9.53 -9.64
N GLU A 8 -55.65 10.24 -10.12
CA GLU A 8 -54.25 9.85 -9.93
C GLU A 8 -53.78 10.32 -8.55
N GLU A 9 -53.31 9.38 -7.75
CA GLU A 9 -52.80 9.56 -6.38
C GLU A 9 -51.41 10.24 -6.42
N PRO A 10 -51.13 11.28 -5.61
CA PRO A 10 -49.83 11.94 -5.61
C PRO A 10 -48.77 11.05 -4.93
N ARG A 11 -47.71 10.76 -5.68
CA ARG A 11 -46.54 10.00 -5.24
C ARG A 11 -45.81 10.78 -4.11
N PRO A 12 -45.45 10.17 -2.97
CA PRO A 12 -44.75 10.88 -1.91
C PRO A 12 -43.35 11.31 -2.39
N GLU A 13 -43.07 12.61 -2.29
CA GLU A 13 -41.75 13.18 -2.50
C GLU A 13 -40.74 12.54 -1.54
N LYS A 14 -39.64 12.03 -2.10
CA LYS A 14 -38.47 11.62 -1.32
C LYS A 14 -37.96 12.85 -0.56
N PRO A 15 -37.68 12.77 0.75
CA PRO A 15 -37.08 13.88 1.47
C PRO A 15 -35.72 14.22 0.84
N ALA A 16 -35.52 15.49 0.55
CA ALA A 16 -34.22 16.04 0.17
C ALA A 16 -33.19 15.67 1.24
N GLU A 17 -32.11 15.01 0.84
CA GLU A 17 -30.92 14.89 1.68
C GLU A 17 -30.42 16.30 1.97
N GLU A 18 -30.49 16.71 3.24
CA GLU A 18 -29.86 17.91 3.75
C GLU A 18 -28.35 17.81 3.52
N ASP A 19 -27.83 18.64 2.61
CA ASP A 19 -26.40 18.93 2.50
C ASP A 19 -25.92 19.52 3.83
N LEU A 20 -25.30 18.71 4.69
CA LEU A 20 -24.62 19.19 5.88
C LEU A 20 -23.40 20.04 5.45
N PRO A 21 -23.33 21.32 5.84
CA PRO A 21 -22.18 22.16 5.55
C PRO A 21 -21.07 21.85 6.56
N GLY A 22 -19.88 21.47 6.09
CA GLY A 22 -18.70 21.40 6.94
C GLY A 22 -17.86 20.12 6.89
N GLN A 23 -17.77 19.47 5.74
CA GLN A 23 -16.50 18.80 5.42
C GLN A 23 -15.67 19.80 4.62
N GLU A 24 -14.78 20.52 5.32
CA GLU A 24 -13.56 21.01 4.67
C GLU A 24 -12.88 19.75 4.08
N GLU A 25 -13.11 19.50 2.80
CA GLU A 25 -12.30 18.59 2.03
C GLU A 25 -10.88 19.15 2.11
N ALA A 26 -10.08 18.59 3.02
CA ALA A 26 -8.65 18.78 3.02
C ALA A 26 -8.18 18.62 1.57
N PRO A 27 -7.44 19.58 1.00
CA PRO A 27 -7.24 19.70 -0.43
C PRO A 27 -6.82 18.35 -0.95
N GLN A 28 -7.67 17.72 -1.78
CA GLN A 28 -7.36 16.44 -2.41
C GLN A 28 -6.04 16.67 -3.13
N ARG A 29 -4.93 16.19 -2.54
CA ARG A 29 -3.63 16.21 -3.19
C ARG A 29 -3.79 15.30 -4.40
N GLY A 30 -4.10 15.92 -5.53
CA GLY A 30 -4.37 15.22 -6.78
C GLY A 30 -3.21 14.32 -7.14
N TYR A 31 -3.51 13.30 -7.94
CA TYR A 31 -2.50 12.42 -8.51
C TYR A 31 -1.40 13.23 -9.20
N VAL A 32 -0.14 12.91 -8.86
CA VAL A 32 1.05 13.48 -9.51
C VAL A 32 1.89 12.32 -10.07
N PRO A 33 2.01 12.21 -11.41
CA PRO A 33 2.77 11.15 -12.07
C PRO A 33 4.20 11.01 -11.54
N GLY A 34 4.58 9.80 -11.17
CA GLY A 34 5.92 9.44 -10.67
C GLY A 34 6.23 9.91 -9.25
N ILE A 35 5.28 10.59 -8.57
CA ILE A 35 5.53 11.21 -7.27
C ILE A 35 4.51 10.71 -6.23
N CYS A 36 3.21 10.86 -6.49
CA CYS A 36 2.16 10.60 -5.51
C CYS A 36 0.91 10.04 -6.19
N ASN A 37 0.49 8.85 -5.78
CA ASN A 37 -0.72 8.20 -6.28
C ASN A 37 -1.53 7.53 -5.15
N LEU A 38 -1.25 7.93 -3.90
CA LEU A 38 -1.84 7.30 -2.72
C LEU A 38 -2.43 8.33 -1.76
N GLU A 39 -3.66 8.08 -1.36
CA GLU A 39 -4.36 8.88 -0.37
C GLU A 39 -3.92 8.59 1.07
N MET A 40 -4.34 9.45 2.01
CA MET A 40 -4.03 9.32 3.44
C MET A 40 -4.41 7.93 3.99
N LYS A 41 -5.59 7.41 3.65
CA LYS A 41 -6.04 6.08 4.10
C LYS A 41 -5.12 4.98 3.58
N GLY A 42 -4.78 5.02 2.30
CA GLY A 42 -3.86 4.07 1.68
C GLY A 42 -2.46 4.11 2.29
N ARG A 43 -1.98 5.32 2.65
CA ARG A 43 -0.71 5.53 3.34
C ARG A 43 -0.69 4.90 4.73
N ILE A 44 -1.75 5.11 5.51
CA ILE A 44 -1.88 4.56 6.87
C ILE A 44 -1.90 3.03 6.83
N ILE A 45 -2.68 2.42 5.93
CA ILE A 45 -2.74 0.95 5.81
C ILE A 45 -1.35 0.37 5.53
N ARG A 46 -0.57 1.01 4.66
CA ARG A 46 0.80 0.57 4.36
C ARG A 46 1.78 0.82 5.50
N ALA A 47 1.60 1.90 6.27
CA ALA A 47 2.39 2.13 7.49
C ALA A 47 2.15 1.04 8.52
N VAL A 48 0.88 0.66 8.74
CA VAL A 48 0.51 -0.46 9.61
C VAL A 48 1.09 -1.77 9.06
N GLY A 49 0.97 -1.99 7.75
CA GLY A 49 1.57 -3.16 7.09
C GLY A 49 3.09 -3.22 7.25
N ALA A 50 3.78 -2.08 7.20
CA ALA A 50 5.22 -1.99 7.48
C ALA A 50 5.54 -2.32 8.94
N PHE A 51 4.78 -1.81 9.89
CA PHE A 51 4.96 -2.14 11.30
C PHE A 51 4.74 -3.63 11.58
N VAL A 52 3.66 -4.21 11.06
CA VAL A 52 3.38 -5.64 11.19
C VAL A 52 4.46 -6.48 10.51
N GLY A 53 4.90 -6.07 9.32
CA GLY A 53 6.00 -6.72 8.60
C GLY A 53 7.30 -6.70 9.42
N PHE A 54 7.62 -5.58 10.05
CA PHE A 54 8.78 -5.46 10.94
C PHE A 54 8.71 -6.43 12.11
N VAL A 55 7.56 -6.49 12.81
CA VAL A 55 7.35 -7.46 13.90
C VAL A 55 7.51 -8.90 13.39
N ALA A 56 6.98 -9.21 12.20
CA ALA A 56 7.12 -10.53 11.59
C ALA A 56 8.59 -10.87 11.28
N VAL A 57 9.40 -9.91 10.82
CA VAL A 57 10.85 -10.13 10.60
C VAL A 57 11.54 -10.49 11.90
N ILE A 58 11.26 -9.78 12.99
CA ILE A 58 11.86 -10.07 14.31
C ILE A 58 11.48 -11.49 14.77
N ILE A 59 10.19 -11.84 14.72
CA ILE A 59 9.71 -13.18 15.11
C ILE A 59 10.33 -14.28 14.23
N TYR A 60 10.49 -14.03 12.92
CA TYR A 60 11.16 -14.97 12.03
C TYR A 60 12.64 -15.13 12.41
N ASN A 61 13.32 -14.03 12.77
CA ASN A 61 14.72 -14.02 13.18
C ASN A 61 14.96 -14.82 14.47
N GLU A 62 14.00 -14.85 15.42
CA GLU A 62 14.09 -15.69 16.63
C GLU A 62 14.29 -17.19 16.33
N ASN A 63 13.90 -17.64 15.13
CA ASN A 63 14.11 -19.03 14.68
C ASN A 63 15.49 -19.26 14.02
N TRP A 64 16.51 -18.48 14.40
CA TRP A 64 17.85 -18.49 13.79
C TRP A 64 18.51 -19.87 13.74
N ARG A 65 18.16 -20.80 14.61
CA ARG A 65 18.67 -22.18 14.58
C ARG A 65 18.41 -22.87 13.24
N LEU A 66 17.34 -22.47 12.53
CA LEU A 66 17.05 -22.95 11.18
C LEU A 66 18.14 -22.59 10.17
N LEU A 67 18.90 -21.51 10.40
CA LEU A 67 20.08 -21.16 9.60
C LEU A 67 21.12 -22.27 9.61
N LEU A 68 21.30 -22.98 10.73
CA LEU A 68 22.30 -24.06 10.84
C LEU A 68 21.90 -25.30 10.05
N VAL A 69 20.60 -25.55 9.89
CA VAL A 69 20.05 -26.72 9.19
C VAL A 69 19.82 -26.43 7.71
N HIS A 70 19.27 -25.26 7.42
CA HIS A 70 18.84 -24.83 6.10
C HIS A 70 19.23 -23.36 5.84
N PRO A 71 20.55 -23.07 5.67
CA PRO A 71 21.07 -21.70 5.64
C PRO A 71 20.51 -20.87 4.48
N VAL A 72 20.49 -21.45 3.27
CA VAL A 72 20.04 -20.76 2.06
C VAL A 72 18.55 -20.38 2.12
N PRO A 73 17.60 -21.30 2.33
CA PRO A 73 16.19 -20.94 2.35
C PRO A 73 15.82 -20.05 3.54
N TYR A 74 16.47 -20.21 4.71
CA TYR A 74 16.25 -19.32 5.85
C TYR A 74 16.68 -17.89 5.51
N PHE A 75 17.89 -17.70 4.97
CA PHE A 75 18.39 -16.39 4.59
C PHE A 75 17.54 -15.75 3.48
N LEU A 76 17.14 -16.53 2.47
CA LEU A 76 16.22 -16.05 1.43
C LEU A 76 14.86 -15.63 2.02
N GLY A 77 14.34 -16.37 2.99
CA GLY A 77 13.12 -16.02 3.74
C GLY A 77 13.26 -14.69 4.46
N MET A 78 14.37 -14.50 5.19
CA MET A 78 14.70 -13.23 5.85
C MET A 78 14.77 -12.06 4.88
N VAL A 79 15.50 -12.22 3.78
CA VAL A 79 15.66 -11.18 2.75
C VAL A 79 14.32 -10.83 2.13
N LEU A 80 13.51 -11.83 1.77
CA LEU A 80 12.19 -11.61 1.19
C LEU A 80 11.28 -10.84 2.16
N LEU A 81 11.17 -11.29 3.40
CA LEU A 81 10.31 -10.67 4.40
C LEU A 81 10.75 -9.24 4.74
N SER A 82 12.06 -9.03 4.86
CA SER A 82 12.65 -7.69 5.08
C SER A 82 12.43 -6.77 3.87
N SER A 83 12.54 -7.30 2.65
CA SER A 83 12.32 -6.54 1.42
C SER A 83 10.86 -6.12 1.27
N LEU A 84 9.91 -7.01 1.58
CA LEU A 84 8.48 -6.71 1.57
C LEU A 84 8.14 -5.64 2.62
N THR A 85 8.73 -5.74 3.81
CA THR A 85 8.57 -4.74 4.88
C THR A 85 9.15 -3.39 4.48
N ALA A 86 10.34 -3.36 3.89
CA ALA A 86 10.94 -2.13 3.35
C ALA A 86 10.06 -1.53 2.24
N MET A 87 9.44 -2.37 1.41
CA MET A 87 8.56 -1.92 0.34
C MET A 87 7.28 -1.29 0.87
N THR A 88 6.61 -1.88 1.87
CA THR A 88 5.42 -1.27 2.48
C THR A 88 5.77 0.03 3.18
N PHE A 89 6.94 0.09 3.83
CA PHE A 89 7.44 1.31 4.45
C PHE A 89 7.69 2.42 3.43
N LEU A 90 8.45 2.15 2.36
CA LEU A 90 8.74 3.12 1.31
C LEU A 90 7.47 3.58 0.58
N GLN A 91 6.54 2.68 0.29
CA GLN A 91 5.26 3.03 -0.32
C GLN A 91 4.44 3.97 0.57
N SER A 92 4.45 3.76 1.90
CA SER A 92 3.79 4.68 2.84
C SER A 92 4.50 6.03 2.90
N PHE A 93 5.83 6.01 3.09
CA PHE A 93 6.65 7.22 3.20
C PHE A 93 6.55 8.12 1.97
N LEU A 94 6.60 7.53 0.77
CA LEU A 94 6.52 8.24 -0.50
C LEU A 94 5.09 8.53 -0.95
N SER A 95 4.07 8.07 -0.21
CA SER A 95 2.65 8.15 -0.62
C SER A 95 2.44 7.60 -2.05
N PHE A 96 3.05 6.43 -2.30
CA PHE A 96 3.11 5.83 -3.63
C PHE A 96 2.79 4.33 -3.56
N CYS A 97 1.86 3.88 -4.38
CA CYS A 97 1.52 2.48 -4.59
C CYS A 97 2.25 1.91 -5.80
N VAL A 98 3.12 0.93 -5.54
CA VAL A 98 3.90 0.22 -6.56
C VAL A 98 2.99 -0.62 -7.46
N VAL A 99 1.95 -1.24 -6.89
CA VAL A 99 1.02 -2.11 -7.64
C VAL A 99 0.21 -1.29 -8.65
N ASP A 100 -0.33 -0.16 -8.20
CA ASP A 100 -1.12 0.73 -9.05
C ASP A 100 -0.27 1.33 -10.17
N ALA A 101 0.98 1.70 -9.84
CA ALA A 101 1.96 2.15 -10.83
C ALA A 101 2.30 1.09 -11.89
N PHE A 102 2.41 -0.19 -11.53
CA PHE A 102 2.61 -1.24 -12.54
C PHE A 102 1.37 -1.49 -13.38
N LEU A 103 0.18 -1.43 -12.77
CA LEU A 103 -1.09 -1.64 -13.45
C LEU A 103 -1.56 -0.44 -14.29
N GLY A 104 -0.91 0.72 -14.17
CA GLY A 104 -1.26 1.93 -14.92
C GLY A 104 -2.61 2.52 -14.51
N ARG A 105 -2.91 2.44 -13.22
CA ARG A 105 -4.17 2.91 -12.63
C ARG A 105 -3.88 3.66 -11.34
N VAL A 106 -4.80 4.50 -10.89
CA VAL A 106 -4.72 5.21 -9.61
C VAL A 106 -6.10 5.22 -8.96
N LEU A 107 -6.14 5.04 -7.64
CA LEU A 107 -7.35 5.22 -6.86
C LEU A 107 -7.45 6.69 -6.45
N VAL A 108 -8.47 7.39 -6.95
CA VAL A 108 -8.81 8.76 -6.55
C VAL A 108 -10.20 8.72 -5.93
N GLY A 109 -10.28 9.04 -4.64
CA GLY A 109 -11.44 8.81 -3.80
C GLY A 109 -11.83 7.34 -3.75
N LYS A 110 -12.93 7.00 -4.44
CA LYS A 110 -13.46 5.64 -4.55
C LYS A 110 -13.36 5.07 -5.96
N GLU A 111 -12.80 5.82 -6.90
CA GLU A 111 -12.77 5.45 -8.31
C GLU A 111 -11.36 5.08 -8.78
N LEU A 112 -11.29 4.02 -9.58
CA LEU A 112 -10.07 3.58 -10.23
C LEU A 112 -9.97 4.23 -11.60
N ILE A 113 -9.05 5.17 -11.73
CA ILE A 113 -8.81 5.93 -12.96
C ILE A 113 -7.64 5.29 -13.71
N LYS A 114 -7.79 5.08 -15.01
CA LYS A 114 -6.71 4.62 -15.89
C LYS A 114 -5.79 5.80 -16.24
N VAL A 115 -4.49 5.57 -16.14
CA VAL A 115 -3.46 6.59 -16.41
C VAL A 115 -3.09 6.61 -17.89
N SER A 116 -2.72 7.79 -18.40
CA SER A 116 -2.13 7.94 -19.74
C SER A 116 -0.84 7.11 -19.88
N ALA A 117 -0.50 6.70 -21.11
CA ALA A 117 0.70 5.89 -21.35
C ALA A 117 1.99 6.59 -20.93
N GLU A 118 2.07 7.91 -21.10
CA GLU A 118 3.26 8.70 -20.72
C GLU A 118 3.46 8.75 -19.19
N ASP A 119 2.38 8.97 -18.46
CA ASP A 119 2.41 9.05 -17.00
C ASP A 119 2.60 7.66 -16.37
N HIS A 120 2.05 6.62 -17.00
CA HIS A 120 2.30 5.23 -16.62
C HIS A 120 3.80 4.87 -16.70
N LEU A 121 4.54 5.40 -17.68
CA LEU A 121 5.99 5.18 -17.75
C LEU A 121 6.74 5.84 -16.59
N LYS A 122 6.34 7.06 -16.19
CA LYS A 122 6.92 7.77 -15.04
C LYS A 122 6.66 6.99 -13.75
N ASP A 123 5.42 6.54 -13.56
CA ASP A 123 5.01 5.70 -12.44
C ASP A 123 5.76 4.38 -12.39
N ARG A 124 5.87 3.67 -13.53
CA ARG A 124 6.58 2.39 -13.62
C ARG A 124 8.07 2.54 -13.30
N ARG A 125 8.71 3.62 -13.76
CA ARG A 125 10.12 3.91 -13.45
C ARG A 125 10.30 4.13 -11.95
N ARG A 126 9.42 4.91 -11.32
CA ARG A 126 9.42 5.12 -9.87
C ARG A 126 9.18 3.82 -9.10
N ALA A 127 8.21 3.03 -9.53
CA ALA A 127 7.89 1.74 -8.95
C ALA A 127 9.09 0.79 -8.97
N PHE A 128 9.80 0.73 -10.10
CA PHE A 128 11.02 -0.07 -10.22
C PHE A 128 12.10 0.38 -9.22
N LEU A 129 12.33 1.69 -9.09
CA LEU A 129 13.27 2.23 -8.11
C LEU A 129 12.89 1.86 -6.68
N ILE A 130 11.59 1.93 -6.34
CA ILE A 130 11.10 1.53 -5.00
C ILE A 130 11.35 0.04 -4.77
N VAL A 131 11.02 -0.82 -5.75
CA VAL A 131 11.23 -2.28 -5.64
C VAL A 131 12.71 -2.60 -5.43
N THR A 132 13.59 -2.04 -6.27
CA THR A 132 15.03 -2.27 -6.16
C THR A 132 15.60 -1.73 -4.84
N ALA A 133 15.21 -0.51 -4.43
CA ALA A 133 15.66 0.06 -3.16
C ALA A 133 15.17 -0.78 -1.97
N SER A 134 13.93 -1.27 -2.00
CA SER A 134 13.37 -2.13 -0.96
C SER A 134 14.14 -3.44 -0.84
N PHE A 135 14.52 -4.04 -1.98
CA PHE A 135 15.32 -5.26 -2.01
C PHE A 135 16.71 -5.05 -1.43
N VAL A 136 17.38 -3.94 -1.78
CA VAL A 136 18.69 -3.59 -1.21
C VAL A 136 18.61 -3.34 0.29
N LEU A 137 17.58 -2.61 0.76
CA LEU A 137 17.33 -2.40 2.19
C LEU A 137 17.06 -3.72 2.91
N GLY A 138 16.25 -4.61 2.33
CA GLY A 138 15.94 -5.91 2.89
C GLY A 138 17.16 -6.82 3.01
N LEU A 139 18.02 -6.84 1.98
CA LEU A 139 19.31 -7.52 2.00
C LEU A 139 20.21 -6.99 3.12
N PHE A 140 20.38 -5.67 3.19
CA PHE A 140 21.24 -5.03 4.18
C PHE A 140 20.75 -5.31 5.61
N PHE A 141 19.44 -5.15 5.86
CA PHE A 141 18.86 -5.41 7.17
C PHE A 141 18.99 -6.88 7.59
N SER A 142 18.73 -7.82 6.67
CA SER A 142 18.89 -9.25 6.94
C SER A 142 20.35 -9.62 7.24
N ALA A 143 21.30 -9.01 6.54
CA ALA A 143 22.72 -9.22 6.81
C ALA A 143 23.13 -8.69 8.19
N LEU A 144 22.62 -7.52 8.60
CA LEU A 144 22.89 -6.97 9.94
C LEU A 144 22.35 -7.88 11.04
N LEU A 145 21.10 -8.34 10.93
CA LEU A 145 20.51 -9.27 11.90
C LEU A 145 21.28 -10.59 11.97
N LEU A 146 21.73 -11.09 10.83
CA LEU A 146 22.54 -12.30 10.77
C LEU A 146 23.90 -12.12 11.45
N ILE A 147 24.57 -10.99 11.24
CA ILE A 147 25.84 -10.67 11.89
C ILE A 147 25.67 -10.53 13.41
N GLU A 148 24.62 -9.83 13.85
CA GLU A 148 24.31 -9.68 15.27
C GLU A 148 24.07 -11.03 15.95
N GLU A 149 23.28 -11.90 15.33
CA GLU A 149 22.98 -13.22 15.90
C GLU A 149 24.22 -14.13 15.91
N LEU A 150 25.08 -14.04 14.89
CA LEU A 150 26.34 -14.77 14.86
C LEU A 150 27.30 -14.30 15.95
N ASP A 151 27.43 -13.00 16.19
CA ASP A 151 28.25 -12.45 17.29
C ASP A 151 27.71 -12.89 18.66
N ARG A 152 26.38 -12.87 18.82
CA ARG A 152 25.71 -13.35 20.04
C ARG A 152 25.92 -14.84 20.28
N SER A 153 25.95 -15.67 19.23
CA SER A 153 26.16 -17.12 19.36
C SER A 153 27.61 -17.51 19.67
N ILE A 154 28.59 -16.67 19.37
CA ILE A 154 30.02 -16.94 19.62
C ILE A 154 30.44 -16.56 21.04
N ARG A 155 29.76 -15.59 21.64
CA ARG A 155 30.04 -15.09 22.99
C ARG A 155 29.39 -15.93 24.08
#